data_AF-A0A9W9YR86-F1
#
_entry.id   AF-A0A9W9YR86-F1
#
_cell.length_a   1.000
_cell.length_b   1.000
_cell.length_c   1.000
_cell.angle_alpha   90.00
_cell.angle_beta   90.00
_cell.angle_gamma   90.00
#
_symmetry.space_group_name_H-M   'P 1'
#
loop_
_entity.id
_entity.type
_entity.pdbx_description
1 polymer ?
#
loop_
_entity_poly.entity_id
_entity_poly.type
_entity_poly.pdbx_seq_one_letter_code
_entity_poly.pdbx_strand_id
1 'polypeptide(L)'
;MVYSSTKRNGFLLIAIAVAVAITVTLVISLSNPKESSRSARKSGPSITVPSNQANNQWFRDGVKLVKEKLKRKPITHTAKNTILFLGDGMSITTVTAARILAGQMMNQSGEENVLSWEHFPWTALSKTYNVNQQVPDSAGTATAYLDGVKTNGGLVGVDENVKLGYCSTLHEHNKVISILTLAEQAGMSTGFVTTARATHATPSCLYAHSPDRGWESDRDVMREAKDDASNCTDIALQLLEYPYGDGIEVIFAGGRREFTPNNETDPEYPAYKGERLDGRNLIQEWVDKHPNSQYVWNKTGFDQIDVEKVDHVIGWLLTT
;
A
#
# COMPACT_ATOMS: atom_id res chain seq x y z
N MET A 1 6.60 6.54 18.78
CA MET A 1 7.64 7.10 19.66
C MET A 1 8.90 6.26 19.48
N VAL A 2 9.74 6.62 18.52
CA VAL A 2 10.99 5.91 18.19
C VAL A 2 12.13 6.87 18.54
N TYR A 3 12.94 6.48 19.51
CA TYR A 3 14.07 7.26 20.02
C TYR A 3 15.27 7.03 19.07
N SER A 4 15.71 8.09 18.39
CA SER A 4 16.99 8.12 17.68
C SER A 4 18.06 8.66 18.63
N SER A 5 19.11 7.87 18.82
CA SER A 5 20.27 8.17 19.66
C SER A 5 21.35 8.85 18.83
N THR A 6 21.51 10.16 19.00
CA THR A 6 22.76 10.88 18.65
C THR A 6 23.38 11.47 19.90
N LYS A 7 24.56 10.94 20.25
CA LYS A 7 25.47 11.51 21.25
C LYS A 7 25.96 12.89 20.76
N ARG A 8 25.71 13.94 21.54
CA ARG A 8 26.63 15.09 21.67
C ARG A 8 26.52 15.67 23.08
N ASN A 9 27.69 15.91 23.67
CA ASN A 9 27.90 16.43 25.02
C ASN A 9 27.30 17.82 25.20
N GLY A 10 26.68 18.06 26.36
CA GLY A 10 26.26 19.38 26.80
C GLY A 10 25.48 19.29 28.12
N PHE A 11 26.19 19.41 29.23
CA PHE A 11 25.62 19.53 30.57
C PHE A 11 24.67 20.75 30.66
N LEU A 12 23.44 20.53 31.10
CA LEU A 12 22.79 21.43 32.07
C LEU A 12 21.74 20.66 32.87
N LEU A 13 22.08 20.43 34.15
CA LEU A 13 21.15 20.05 35.20
C LEU A 13 20.22 21.22 35.50
N ILE A 14 18.89 21.03 35.45
CA ILE A 14 17.98 21.49 36.51
C ILE A 14 16.89 20.42 36.68
N ALA A 15 17.01 19.68 37.78
CA ALA A 15 15.95 18.86 38.33
C ALA A 15 15.01 19.73 39.16
N ILE A 16 13.70 19.64 38.92
CA ILE A 16 12.71 19.94 39.96
C ILE A 16 11.77 18.73 40.03
N ALA A 17 12.05 17.90 41.02
CA ALA A 17 11.16 16.86 41.50
C ALA A 17 10.10 17.51 42.40
N VAL A 18 8.83 17.21 42.17
CA VAL A 18 7.81 17.25 43.21
C VAL A 18 7.15 15.87 43.23
N ALA A 19 7.63 15.06 44.15
CA ALA A 19 7.04 13.79 44.53
C ALA A 19 5.92 14.05 45.54
N VAL A 20 4.72 13.55 45.27
CA VAL A 20 3.72 13.30 46.31
C VAL A 20 3.65 11.79 46.49
N ALA A 21 4.30 11.35 47.56
CA ALA A 21 4.26 9.99 48.05
C ALA A 21 2.95 9.75 48.80
N ILE A 22 2.17 8.75 48.37
CA ILE A 22 1.27 8.02 49.27
C ILE A 22 1.78 6.60 49.33
N THR A 23 2.41 6.29 50.46
CA THR A 23 2.91 4.98 50.84
C THR A 23 1.75 4.06 51.24
N VAL A 24 1.54 2.98 50.48
CA VAL A 24 0.91 1.76 50.99
C VAL A 24 1.92 0.65 50.90
N THR A 25 2.49 0.30 52.05
CA THR A 25 3.47 -0.76 52.21
C THR A 25 2.76 -2.11 52.17
N LEU A 26 2.72 -2.75 51.00
CA LEU A 26 2.44 -4.19 50.91
C LEU A 26 3.77 -4.92 50.72
N VAL A 27 4.26 -5.52 51.81
CA VAL A 27 5.43 -6.40 51.80
C VAL A 27 5.04 -7.66 51.02
N ILE A 28 5.39 -7.72 49.74
CA ILE A 28 5.44 -8.98 48.99
C ILE A 28 6.90 -9.43 48.97
N SER A 29 7.15 -10.51 49.70
CA SER A 29 8.41 -11.23 49.75
C SER A 29 8.89 -11.57 48.32
N LEU A 30 10.09 -11.10 47.97
CA LEU A 30 10.85 -11.54 46.81
C LEU A 30 11.35 -12.97 47.06
N SER A 31 10.46 -13.94 46.90
CA SER A 31 10.87 -15.31 46.58
C SER A 31 10.95 -15.42 45.07
N ASN A 32 12.16 -15.66 44.54
CA ASN A 32 12.38 -16.13 43.17
C ASN A 32 11.26 -17.09 42.78
N PRO A 33 10.55 -16.90 41.64
CA PRO A 33 9.76 -17.98 41.12
C PRO A 33 10.78 -19.04 40.68
N LYS A 34 10.99 -20.05 41.55
CA LYS A 34 11.40 -21.37 41.10
C LYS A 34 10.60 -21.63 39.84
N GLU A 35 11.28 -21.98 38.75
CA GLU A 35 10.65 -22.60 37.60
C GLU A 35 9.67 -23.62 38.14
N SER A 36 8.38 -23.25 38.11
CA SER A 36 7.30 -24.17 38.34
C SER A 36 7.45 -25.13 37.19
N SER A 37 8.08 -26.28 37.49
CA SER A 37 8.09 -27.46 36.63
C SER A 37 6.72 -27.50 35.96
N ARG A 38 6.67 -27.24 34.65
CA ARG A 38 5.45 -27.46 33.89
C ARG A 38 5.09 -28.90 34.19
N SER A 39 4.08 -29.10 35.03
CA SER A 39 3.46 -30.40 35.25
C SER A 39 3.33 -31.00 33.87
N ALA A 40 4.04 -32.12 33.62
CA ALA A 40 3.94 -32.84 32.37
C ALA A 40 2.44 -32.90 32.04
N ARG A 41 2.03 -32.31 30.92
CA ARG A 41 0.65 -32.42 30.44
C ARG A 41 0.38 -33.92 30.49
N LYS A 42 -0.52 -34.36 31.38
CA LYS A 42 -1.00 -35.74 31.40
C LYS A 42 -1.32 -36.06 29.95
N SER A 43 -0.59 -37.00 29.35
CA SER A 43 -0.88 -37.46 28.00
C SER A 43 -2.35 -37.77 27.97
N GLY A 44 -3.10 -37.09 27.10
CA GLY A 44 -4.53 -37.37 26.92
C GLY A 44 -4.74 -38.86 26.62
N PRO A 45 -5.99 -39.36 26.69
CA PRO A 45 -6.27 -40.75 26.35
C PRO A 45 -5.59 -41.13 25.03
N SER A 46 -4.85 -42.24 25.03
CA SER A 46 -4.19 -42.77 23.84
C SER A 46 -5.26 -43.29 22.89
N ILE A 47 -5.74 -42.42 22.01
CA ILE A 47 -6.71 -42.77 20.98
C ILE A 47 -5.94 -43.47 19.85
N THR A 48 -6.26 -44.74 19.61
CA THR A 48 -5.75 -45.48 18.44
C THR A 48 -6.54 -45.03 17.21
N VAL A 49 -5.87 -44.45 16.22
CA VAL A 49 -6.49 -44.07 14.94
C VAL A 49 -6.79 -45.35 14.14
N PRO A 50 -8.03 -45.59 13.69
CA PRO A 50 -8.37 -46.74 12.86
C PRO A 50 -7.53 -46.83 11.58
N SER A 51 -7.22 -48.04 11.11
CA SER A 51 -6.35 -48.26 9.95
C SER A 51 -6.88 -47.63 8.65
N ASN A 52 -8.20 -47.67 8.44
CA ASN A 52 -8.85 -47.01 7.30
C ASN A 52 -8.64 -45.48 7.31
N GLN A 53 -8.64 -44.86 8.49
CA GLN A 53 -8.35 -43.44 8.64
C GLN A 53 -6.85 -43.16 8.50
N ALA A 54 -5.98 -43.96 9.14
CA ALA A 54 -4.53 -43.78 9.07
C ALA A 54 -3.98 -43.91 7.63
N ASN A 55 -4.61 -44.75 6.81
CA ASN A 55 -4.25 -44.95 5.40
C ASN A 55 -4.98 -44.00 4.44
N ASN A 56 -5.96 -43.23 4.91
CA ASN A 56 -6.70 -42.29 4.06
C ASN A 56 -5.80 -41.10 3.67
N GLN A 57 -5.77 -40.76 2.37
CA GLN A 57 -4.88 -39.72 1.85
C GLN A 57 -5.14 -38.35 2.48
N TRP A 58 -6.41 -37.92 2.58
CA TRP A 58 -6.80 -36.65 3.22
C TRP A 58 -6.33 -36.57 4.68
N PHE A 59 -6.43 -37.68 5.41
CA PHE A 59 -5.96 -37.72 6.78
C PHE A 59 -4.42 -37.57 6.86
N ARG A 60 -3.69 -38.27 5.99
CA ARG A 60 -2.22 -38.16 5.92
C ARG A 60 -1.77 -36.75 5.56
N ASP A 61 -2.44 -36.11 4.62
CA ASP A 61 -2.16 -34.73 4.20
C ASP A 61 -2.47 -33.74 5.33
N GLY A 62 -3.59 -33.90 6.04
CA GLY A 62 -3.91 -33.10 7.22
C GLY A 62 -2.87 -33.24 8.34
N VAL A 63 -2.42 -34.47 8.63
CA VAL A 63 -1.35 -34.73 9.62
C VAL A 63 -0.04 -34.08 9.18
N LYS A 64 0.31 -34.17 7.90
CA LYS A 64 1.50 -33.53 7.32
C LYS A 64 1.41 -32.00 7.48
N LEU A 65 0.28 -31.40 7.09
CA LEU A 65 0.03 -29.96 7.20
C LEU A 65 0.21 -29.46 8.65
N VAL A 66 -0.39 -30.15 9.64
CA VAL A 66 -0.25 -29.77 11.06
C VAL A 66 1.21 -29.84 11.50
N LYS A 67 1.93 -30.92 11.15
CA LYS A 67 3.36 -31.07 11.48
C LYS A 67 4.21 -29.96 10.86
N GLU A 68 3.90 -29.54 9.64
CA GLU A 68 4.59 -28.44 8.96
C GLU A 68 4.30 -27.09 9.64
N LYS A 69 3.04 -26.80 9.95
CA LYS A 69 2.65 -25.55 10.63
C LYS A 69 3.25 -25.42 12.03
N LEU A 70 3.39 -26.53 12.77
CA LEU A 70 4.02 -26.54 14.09
C LEU A 70 5.52 -26.20 14.07
N LYS A 71 6.21 -26.39 12.94
CA LYS A 71 7.63 -26.04 12.79
C LYS A 71 7.85 -24.54 12.54
N ARG A 72 6.80 -23.80 12.19
CA ARG A 72 6.90 -22.40 11.80
C ARG A 72 7.23 -21.52 13.01
N LYS A 73 8.19 -20.62 12.84
CA LYS A 73 8.54 -19.60 13.83
C LYS A 73 8.21 -18.20 13.27
N PRO A 74 7.67 -17.28 14.08
CA PRO A 74 7.51 -15.89 13.67
C PRO A 74 8.85 -15.25 13.31
N ILE A 75 8.86 -14.40 12.29
CA ILE A 75 9.97 -13.52 11.99
C ILE A 75 9.78 -12.27 12.85
N THR A 76 10.74 -11.97 13.73
CA THR A 76 10.62 -10.89 14.73
C THR A 76 11.61 -9.74 14.53
N HIS A 77 12.41 -9.76 13.46
CA HIS A 77 13.28 -8.64 13.10
C HIS A 77 12.52 -7.61 12.24
N THR A 78 13.00 -6.37 12.24
CA THR A 78 12.46 -5.30 11.40
C THR A 78 12.62 -5.65 9.92
N ALA A 79 11.54 -5.48 9.14
CA ALA A 79 11.58 -5.69 7.70
C ALA A 79 12.45 -4.61 7.03
N LYS A 80 13.37 -5.04 6.17
CA LYS A 80 14.16 -4.11 5.32
C LYS A 80 13.32 -3.59 4.14
N ASN A 81 12.48 -4.44 3.57
CA ASN A 81 11.67 -4.15 2.40
C ASN A 81 10.21 -4.49 2.69
N THR A 82 9.29 -3.70 2.15
CA THR A 82 7.85 -3.96 2.21
C THR A 82 7.30 -3.98 0.80
N ILE A 83 6.58 -5.04 0.45
CA ILE A 83 5.90 -5.18 -0.84
C ILE A 83 4.45 -5.48 -0.57
N LEU A 84 3.56 -4.61 -1.05
CA LEU A 84 2.12 -4.78 -0.97
C LEU A 84 1.56 -5.14 -2.34
N PHE A 85 0.92 -6.30 -2.46
CA PHE A 85 0.14 -6.67 -3.62
C PHE A 85 -1.34 -6.40 -3.33
N LEU A 86 -1.98 -5.58 -4.17
CA LEU A 86 -3.39 -5.26 -4.05
C LEU A 86 -4.14 -5.75 -5.29
N GLY A 87 -5.08 -6.67 -5.10
CA GLY A 87 -6.07 -7.03 -6.12
C GLY A 87 -7.31 -6.16 -5.97
N ASP A 88 -7.45 -5.11 -6.80
CA ASP A 88 -8.63 -4.24 -6.80
C ASP A 88 -9.89 -5.06 -7.15
N GLY A 89 -10.91 -5.01 -6.31
CA GLY A 89 -12.13 -5.85 -6.44
C GLY A 89 -11.93 -7.36 -6.22
N MET A 90 -10.77 -7.81 -5.74
CA MET A 90 -10.46 -9.25 -5.59
C MET A 90 -11.07 -9.85 -4.31
N SER A 91 -12.37 -10.12 -4.35
CA SER A 91 -13.12 -10.78 -3.27
C SER A 91 -12.66 -12.23 -3.04
N ILE A 92 -13.07 -12.83 -1.91
CA ILE A 92 -12.80 -14.26 -1.60
C ILE A 92 -13.36 -15.19 -2.68
N THR A 93 -14.51 -14.84 -3.28
CA THR A 93 -15.09 -15.60 -4.38
C THR A 93 -14.27 -15.43 -5.66
N THR A 94 -13.77 -14.23 -5.94
CA THR A 94 -12.81 -13.97 -7.03
C THR A 94 -11.55 -14.82 -6.89
N VAL A 95 -10.97 -14.89 -5.68
CA VAL A 95 -9.79 -15.73 -5.39
C VAL A 95 -10.09 -17.21 -5.66
N THR A 96 -11.23 -17.73 -5.20
CA THR A 96 -11.61 -19.13 -5.42
C THR A 96 -11.84 -19.45 -6.89
N ALA A 97 -12.52 -18.56 -7.63
CA ALA A 97 -12.71 -18.70 -9.07
C ALA A 97 -11.37 -18.69 -9.83
N ALA A 98 -10.47 -17.77 -9.47
CA ALA A 98 -9.13 -17.68 -10.06
C ALA A 98 -8.29 -18.94 -9.78
N ARG A 99 -8.37 -19.50 -8.57
CA ARG A 99 -7.69 -20.75 -8.20
C ARG A 99 -8.11 -21.90 -9.11
N ILE A 100 -9.42 -22.09 -9.28
CA ILE A 100 -9.99 -23.16 -10.12
C ILE A 100 -9.56 -22.96 -11.58
N LEU A 101 -9.74 -21.75 -12.12
CA LEU A 101 -9.35 -21.43 -13.49
C LEU A 101 -7.86 -21.69 -13.74
N ALA A 102 -6.98 -21.22 -12.84
CA ALA A 102 -5.54 -21.42 -12.96
C ALA A 102 -5.16 -22.91 -12.95
N GLY A 103 -5.79 -23.73 -12.11
CA GLY A 103 -5.58 -25.18 -12.13
C GLY A 103 -6.04 -25.83 -13.44
N GLN A 104 -7.19 -25.42 -13.97
CA GLN A 104 -7.71 -25.91 -15.25
C GLN A 104 -6.82 -25.52 -16.43
N MET A 105 -6.23 -24.32 -16.42
CA MET A 105 -5.24 -23.89 -17.42
C MET A 105 -3.94 -24.73 -17.38
N MET A 106 -3.69 -25.44 -16.28
CA MET A 106 -2.59 -26.41 -16.14
C MET A 106 -3.03 -27.86 -16.40
N ASN A 107 -4.21 -28.09 -17.00
CA ASN A 107 -4.82 -29.40 -17.22
C ASN A 107 -5.08 -30.21 -15.92
N GLN A 108 -5.35 -29.53 -14.81
CA GLN A 108 -5.78 -30.13 -13.54
C GLN A 108 -7.30 -29.94 -13.35
N SER A 109 -7.90 -30.52 -12.30
CA SER A 109 -9.34 -30.35 -12.03
C SER A 109 -9.71 -28.89 -11.69
N GLY A 110 -8.81 -28.20 -10.99
CA GLY A 110 -8.92 -26.80 -10.59
C GLY A 110 -8.96 -26.61 -9.08
N GLU A 111 -9.79 -27.36 -8.38
CA GLU A 111 -10.10 -27.16 -6.95
C GLU A 111 -8.89 -27.36 -6.04
N GLU A 112 -8.03 -28.31 -6.38
CA GLU A 112 -6.81 -28.65 -5.62
C GLU A 112 -5.63 -27.71 -5.93
N ASN A 113 -5.77 -26.82 -6.90
CA ASN A 113 -4.72 -25.83 -7.20
C ASN A 113 -4.55 -24.87 -6.02
N VAL A 114 -3.35 -24.32 -5.84
CA VAL A 114 -3.04 -23.35 -4.79
C VAL A 114 -2.39 -22.15 -5.44
N LEU A 115 -2.99 -20.97 -5.28
CA LEU A 115 -2.41 -19.73 -5.81
C LEU A 115 -1.15 -19.35 -5.03
N SER A 116 -0.26 -18.59 -5.66
CA SER A 116 1.07 -18.27 -5.10
C SER A 116 1.01 -17.68 -3.68
N TRP A 117 0.08 -16.75 -3.41
CA TRP A 117 -0.11 -16.13 -2.10
C TRP A 117 -0.89 -17.00 -1.11
N GLU A 118 -1.55 -18.07 -1.53
CA GLU A 118 -2.23 -19.01 -0.62
C GLU A 118 -1.24 -19.89 0.16
N HIS A 119 0.02 -19.93 -0.30
CA HIS A 119 1.13 -20.46 0.47
C HIS A 119 1.57 -19.55 1.63
N PHE A 120 1.10 -18.30 1.68
CA PHE A 120 1.50 -17.35 2.72
C PHE A 120 1.14 -17.86 4.12
N PRO A 121 1.99 -17.56 5.11
CA PRO A 121 1.87 -18.17 6.41
C PRO A 121 0.71 -17.67 7.27
N TRP A 122 0.26 -16.44 7.01
CA TRP A 122 -0.67 -15.69 7.83
C TRP A 122 -1.83 -15.19 6.99
N THR A 123 -3.03 -15.22 7.55
CA THR A 123 -4.26 -14.79 6.88
C THR A 123 -5.10 -14.00 7.87
N ALA A 124 -5.74 -12.96 7.39
CA ALA A 124 -6.68 -12.14 8.15
C ALA A 124 -7.85 -11.73 7.25
N LEU A 125 -8.95 -11.28 7.87
CA LEU A 125 -10.06 -10.63 7.19
C LEU A 125 -9.98 -9.13 7.46
N SER A 126 -10.30 -8.32 6.45
CA SER A 126 -10.32 -6.86 6.54
C SER A 126 -11.75 -6.33 6.42
N LYS A 127 -12.13 -5.37 7.28
CA LYS A 127 -13.43 -4.69 7.23
C LYS A 127 -13.31 -3.42 6.40
N THR A 128 -13.88 -3.42 5.20
CA THR A 128 -13.56 -2.45 4.15
C THR A 128 -14.46 -1.21 4.08
N TYR A 129 -15.54 -1.12 4.85
CA TYR A 129 -16.45 0.04 4.84
C TYR A 129 -15.70 1.38 4.94
N ASN A 130 -16.13 2.39 4.18
CA ASN A 130 -15.67 3.78 4.35
C ASN A 130 -16.48 4.47 5.45
N VAL A 131 -16.09 5.68 5.85
CA VAL A 131 -16.77 6.42 6.93
C VAL A 131 -18.25 6.66 6.60
N ASN A 132 -18.57 6.99 5.35
CA ASN A 132 -19.92 7.33 4.90
C ASN A 132 -20.66 6.22 4.12
N GLN A 133 -20.04 5.06 3.84
CA GLN A 133 -20.66 4.00 3.03
C GLN A 133 -20.24 2.59 3.44
N GLN A 134 -21.21 1.67 3.45
CA GLN A 134 -21.00 0.26 3.80
C GLN A 134 -20.25 -0.50 2.70
N VAL A 135 -20.63 -0.26 1.45
CA VAL A 135 -19.91 -0.74 0.27
C VAL A 135 -18.95 0.39 -0.12
N PRO A 136 -17.64 0.20 0.03
CA PRO A 136 -16.67 1.25 -0.20
C PRO A 136 -16.34 1.43 -1.68
N ASP A 137 -15.60 2.49 -1.99
CA ASP A 137 -14.90 2.67 -3.26
C ASP A 137 -13.38 2.44 -3.10
N SER A 138 -12.64 2.47 -4.21
CA SER A 138 -11.18 2.29 -4.20
C SER A 138 -10.44 3.43 -3.49
N ALA A 139 -10.89 4.69 -3.57
CA ALA A 139 -10.17 5.83 -3.00
C ALA A 139 -10.20 5.83 -1.47
N GLY A 140 -11.39 5.70 -0.89
CA GLY A 140 -11.52 5.66 0.56
C GLY A 140 -10.90 4.40 1.18
N THR A 141 -10.83 3.28 0.44
CA THR A 141 -10.12 2.08 0.91
C THR A 141 -8.60 2.21 0.77
N ALA A 142 -8.11 2.81 -0.31
CA ALA A 142 -6.69 3.07 -0.50
C ALA A 142 -6.11 3.97 0.58
N THR A 143 -6.79 5.08 0.90
CA THR A 143 -6.43 5.93 2.04
C THR A 143 -6.35 5.10 3.34
N ALA A 144 -7.26 4.15 3.55
CA ALA A 144 -7.26 3.32 4.76
C ALA A 144 -6.07 2.36 4.86
N TYR A 145 -5.72 1.63 3.79
CA TYR A 145 -4.63 0.62 3.86
C TYR A 145 -3.24 1.19 3.52
N LEU A 146 -3.14 2.36 2.89
CA LEU A 146 -1.87 3.04 2.62
C LEU A 146 -1.53 4.09 3.67
N ASP A 147 -2.51 4.82 4.18
CA ASP A 147 -2.29 6.00 5.04
C ASP A 147 -2.75 5.75 6.49
N GLY A 148 -3.44 4.63 6.73
CA GLY A 148 -3.85 4.19 8.06
C GLY A 148 -5.09 4.90 8.61
N VAL A 149 -5.77 5.71 7.79
CA VAL A 149 -6.97 6.48 8.17
C VAL A 149 -8.14 6.14 7.26
N LYS A 150 -9.29 5.77 7.84
CA LYS A 150 -10.52 5.62 7.05
C LYS A 150 -11.09 6.99 6.75
N THR A 151 -11.54 7.18 5.50
CA THR A 151 -12.17 8.43 5.04
C THR A 151 -13.49 8.15 4.32
N ASN A 152 -14.11 9.19 3.76
CA ASN A 152 -15.30 9.08 2.92
C ASN A 152 -14.98 8.51 1.54
N GLY A 153 -15.98 7.90 0.90
CA GLY A 153 -15.85 7.44 -0.48
C GLY A 153 -15.46 8.58 -1.44
N GLY A 154 -14.54 8.28 -2.37
CA GLY A 154 -14.07 9.20 -3.40
C GLY A 154 -13.00 10.20 -2.97
N LEU A 155 -12.62 10.26 -1.70
CA LEU A 155 -11.53 11.10 -1.20
C LEU A 155 -10.17 10.38 -1.32
N VAL A 156 -9.13 11.13 -1.68
CA VAL A 156 -7.76 10.60 -1.90
C VAL A 156 -6.82 11.22 -0.86
N GLY A 157 -6.23 10.42 0.02
CA GLY A 157 -5.18 10.83 0.94
C GLY A 157 -5.60 11.85 2.01
N VAL A 158 -6.90 12.01 2.26
CA VAL A 158 -7.41 13.02 3.20
C VAL A 158 -8.39 12.42 4.20
N ASP A 159 -8.54 13.04 5.36
CA ASP A 159 -9.50 12.66 6.39
C ASP A 159 -10.97 12.87 5.95
N GLU A 160 -11.90 12.39 6.77
CA GLU A 160 -13.33 12.43 6.46
C GLU A 160 -13.98 13.82 6.54
N ASN A 161 -13.23 14.86 6.92
CA ASN A 161 -13.75 16.21 7.07
C ASN A 161 -13.81 16.97 5.73
N VAL A 162 -13.09 16.49 4.72
CA VAL A 162 -13.16 17.03 3.35
C VAL A 162 -14.47 16.62 2.69
N LYS A 163 -15.09 17.56 1.96
CA LYS A 163 -16.32 17.31 1.20
C LYS A 163 -16.01 16.93 -0.24
N LEU A 164 -16.58 15.82 -0.70
CA LEU A 164 -16.36 15.29 -2.05
C LEU A 164 -16.67 16.34 -3.13
N GLY A 165 -15.65 16.69 -3.92
CA GLY A 165 -15.72 17.65 -5.03
C GLY A 165 -15.71 19.14 -4.63
N TYR A 166 -15.46 19.47 -3.36
CA TYR A 166 -15.35 20.86 -2.88
C TYR A 166 -13.91 21.18 -2.47
N CYS A 167 -13.19 21.88 -3.34
CA CYS A 167 -11.80 22.29 -3.10
C CYS A 167 -11.67 23.16 -1.86
N SER A 168 -12.64 24.04 -1.60
CA SER A 168 -12.62 24.96 -0.45
C SER A 168 -12.57 24.27 0.91
N THR A 169 -12.87 22.97 0.97
CA THR A 169 -12.83 22.16 2.20
C THR A 169 -11.53 21.36 2.38
N LEU A 170 -10.65 21.35 1.38
CA LEU A 170 -9.34 20.74 1.49
C LEU A 170 -8.36 21.73 2.14
N HIS A 171 -7.87 21.38 3.32
CA HIS A 171 -6.82 22.11 4.02
C HIS A 171 -5.66 21.19 4.39
N GLU A 172 -4.52 21.79 4.75
CA GLU A 172 -3.31 21.03 5.09
C GLU A 172 -3.53 20.05 6.26
N HIS A 173 -4.34 20.43 7.24
CA HIS A 173 -4.63 19.57 8.40
C HIS A 173 -5.52 18.35 8.06
N ASN A 174 -6.14 18.32 6.88
CA ASN A 174 -6.93 17.18 6.42
C ASN A 174 -6.07 16.12 5.74
N LYS A 175 -4.87 16.47 5.27
CA LYS A 175 -3.99 15.56 4.54
C LYS A 175 -3.43 14.49 5.48
N VAL A 176 -3.47 13.24 5.04
CA VAL A 176 -2.88 12.10 5.75
C VAL A 176 -1.65 11.58 4.99
N ILE A 177 -0.69 11.04 5.73
CA ILE A 177 0.62 10.64 5.19
C ILE A 177 0.58 9.16 4.84
N SER A 178 0.94 8.83 3.61
CA SER A 178 1.00 7.45 3.14
C SER A 178 2.24 6.71 3.65
N ILE A 179 2.17 5.38 3.64
CA ILE A 179 3.33 4.52 3.93
C ILE A 179 4.49 4.74 2.94
N LEU A 180 4.19 5.14 1.69
CA LEU A 180 5.21 5.47 0.70
C LEU A 180 5.93 6.76 1.10
N THR A 181 5.20 7.80 1.49
CA THR A 181 5.81 9.03 2.01
C THR A 181 6.62 8.81 3.27
N LEU A 182 6.17 7.94 4.18
CA LEU A 182 6.95 7.57 5.36
C LEU A 182 8.26 6.85 4.99
N ALA A 183 8.24 6.01 3.96
CA ALA A 183 9.43 5.31 3.48
C ALA A 183 10.42 6.27 2.81
N GLU A 184 9.93 7.18 1.96
CA GLU A 184 10.72 8.25 1.33
C GLU A 184 11.40 9.14 2.37
N GLN A 185 10.64 9.61 3.36
CA GLN A 185 11.20 10.42 4.45
C GLN A 185 12.24 9.66 5.31
N ALA A 186 12.18 8.32 5.31
CA ALA A 186 13.16 7.47 5.96
C ALA A 186 14.40 7.19 5.09
N GLY A 187 14.48 7.74 3.87
CA GLY A 187 15.56 7.51 2.92
C GLY A 187 15.55 6.11 2.31
N MET A 188 14.36 5.49 2.21
CA MET A 188 14.17 4.22 1.52
C MET A 188 13.69 4.50 0.09
N SER A 189 14.15 3.71 -0.87
CA SER A 189 13.58 3.77 -2.22
C SER A 189 12.13 3.31 -2.22
N THR A 190 11.30 3.99 -3.00
CA THR A 190 9.89 3.66 -3.18
C THR A 190 9.47 3.56 -4.64
N GLY A 191 8.27 3.01 -4.82
CA GLY A 191 7.71 2.85 -6.14
C GLY A 191 6.37 2.16 -6.11
N PHE A 192 5.64 2.29 -7.22
CA PHE A 192 4.40 1.56 -7.44
C PHE A 192 4.27 1.07 -8.87
N VAL A 193 3.64 -0.10 -8.99
CA VAL A 193 3.36 -0.74 -10.26
C VAL A 193 1.87 -1.07 -10.29
N THR A 194 1.19 -0.66 -11.35
CA THR A 194 -0.25 -0.86 -11.50
C THR A 194 -0.61 -1.09 -12.96
N THR A 195 -1.70 -1.82 -13.19
CA THR A 195 -2.31 -1.94 -14.52
C THR A 195 -3.33 -0.84 -14.78
N ALA A 196 -3.65 -0.01 -13.79
CA ALA A 196 -4.50 1.17 -13.92
C ALA A 196 -3.68 2.40 -14.33
N ARG A 197 -4.34 3.57 -14.42
CA ARG A 197 -3.64 4.86 -14.56
C ARG A 197 -2.84 5.19 -13.31
N ALA A 198 -1.71 5.87 -13.46
CA ALA A 198 -0.92 6.37 -12.32
C ALA A 198 -1.73 7.29 -11.39
N THR A 199 -2.71 7.99 -11.97
CA THR A 199 -3.65 8.93 -11.33
C THR A 199 -4.91 8.26 -10.79
N HIS A 200 -5.11 6.95 -11.03
CA HIS A 200 -6.27 6.24 -10.52
C HIS A 200 -6.30 6.26 -8.98
N ALA A 201 -7.49 6.08 -8.38
CA ALA A 201 -7.70 6.17 -6.93
C ALA A 201 -6.70 5.36 -6.06
N THR A 202 -6.45 4.11 -6.44
CA THR A 202 -5.56 3.21 -5.69
C THR A 202 -4.11 3.73 -5.64
N PRO A 203 -3.41 3.94 -6.76
CA PRO A 203 -2.04 4.46 -6.72
C PRO A 203 -1.95 5.92 -6.26
N SER A 204 -2.95 6.76 -6.56
CA SER A 204 -2.90 8.18 -6.18
C SER A 204 -2.86 8.41 -4.66
N CYS A 205 -3.49 7.56 -3.85
CA CYS A 205 -3.39 7.66 -2.38
C CYS A 205 -1.95 7.46 -1.85
N LEU A 206 -1.00 6.97 -2.66
CA LEU A 206 0.40 6.91 -2.25
C LEU A 206 1.07 8.29 -2.19
N TYR A 207 0.59 9.27 -2.95
CA TYR A 207 1.31 10.54 -3.17
C TYR A 207 0.44 11.79 -3.20
N ALA A 208 -0.86 11.66 -3.47
CA ALA A 208 -1.76 12.78 -3.72
C ALA A 208 -2.77 12.99 -2.58
N HIS A 209 -3.27 14.22 -2.53
CA HIS A 209 -4.31 14.69 -1.63
C HIS A 209 -5.39 15.41 -2.45
N SER A 210 -6.57 14.81 -2.60
CA SER A 210 -7.64 15.36 -3.44
C SER A 210 -9.02 15.20 -2.81
N PRO A 211 -9.90 16.23 -2.90
CA PRO A 211 -11.30 16.11 -2.48
C PRO A 211 -12.11 15.28 -3.47
N ASP A 212 -11.57 14.87 -4.62
CA ASP A 212 -12.23 13.98 -5.56
C ASP A 212 -11.21 13.13 -6.34
N ARG A 213 -11.40 11.81 -6.32
CA ARG A 213 -10.62 10.85 -7.10
C ARG A 213 -10.73 11.04 -8.61
N GLY A 214 -11.74 11.77 -9.09
CA GLY A 214 -11.94 12.10 -10.50
C GLY A 214 -11.02 13.20 -11.02
N TRP A 215 -10.35 13.95 -10.13
CA TRP A 215 -9.47 15.08 -10.50
C TRP A 215 -8.09 14.61 -10.97
N GLU A 216 -8.08 13.68 -11.94
CA GLU A 216 -6.87 13.06 -12.49
C GLU A 216 -6.01 14.08 -13.27
N SER A 217 -6.65 15.00 -14.00
CA SER A 217 -6.02 16.12 -14.73
C SER A 217 -6.67 17.48 -14.41
N ASP A 218 -6.03 18.58 -14.81
CA ASP A 218 -6.55 19.95 -14.67
C ASP A 218 -7.91 20.14 -15.39
N ARG A 219 -8.09 19.42 -16.51
CA ARG A 219 -9.38 19.36 -17.22
C ARG A 219 -10.49 18.80 -16.34
N ASP A 220 -10.21 17.74 -15.59
CA ASP A 220 -11.23 17.10 -14.75
C ASP A 220 -11.55 17.97 -13.52
N VAL A 221 -10.54 18.64 -12.94
CA VAL A 221 -10.77 19.68 -11.91
C VAL A 221 -11.71 20.76 -12.45
N MET A 222 -11.42 21.31 -13.64
CA MET A 222 -12.24 22.37 -14.27
C MET A 222 -13.68 21.92 -14.54
N ARG A 223 -13.89 20.65 -14.90
CA ARG A 223 -15.21 20.11 -15.26
C ARG A 223 -16.04 19.70 -14.05
N GLU A 224 -15.42 19.15 -13.02
CA GLU A 224 -16.11 18.39 -11.98
C GLU A 224 -16.13 19.09 -10.61
N ALA A 225 -15.30 20.12 -10.41
CA ALA A 225 -15.33 20.89 -9.17
C ALA A 225 -16.69 21.54 -8.91
N LYS A 226 -17.16 21.46 -7.67
CA LYS A 226 -18.44 22.01 -7.22
C LYS A 226 -18.33 23.43 -6.68
N ASP A 227 -17.11 23.96 -6.60
CA ASP A 227 -16.74 25.28 -6.14
C ASP A 227 -15.47 25.79 -6.86
N ASP A 228 -14.96 26.94 -6.43
CA ASP A 228 -13.69 27.46 -6.94
C ASP A 228 -12.54 26.52 -6.53
N ALA A 229 -11.97 25.86 -7.53
CA ALA A 229 -10.86 24.92 -7.38
C ALA A 229 -9.49 25.52 -7.71
N SER A 230 -9.37 26.85 -7.78
CA SER A 230 -8.09 27.52 -8.06
C SER A 230 -6.95 27.18 -7.07
N ASN A 231 -7.30 26.70 -5.87
CA ASN A 231 -6.33 26.30 -4.84
C ASN A 231 -6.10 24.77 -4.78
N CYS A 232 -6.71 23.99 -5.67
CA CYS A 232 -6.52 22.55 -5.74
C CYS A 232 -5.75 22.17 -6.98
N THR A 233 -4.78 21.29 -6.75
CA THR A 233 -3.92 20.75 -7.80
C THR A 233 -4.45 19.40 -8.26
N ASP A 234 -4.45 19.14 -9.57
CA ASP A 234 -4.80 17.84 -10.13
C ASP A 234 -3.82 16.74 -9.72
N ILE A 235 -4.29 15.48 -9.70
CA ILE A 235 -3.51 14.34 -9.21
C ILE A 235 -2.24 14.14 -10.05
N ALA A 236 -2.29 14.31 -11.38
CA ALA A 236 -1.11 14.17 -12.23
C ALA A 236 -0.01 15.18 -11.86
N LEU A 237 -0.38 16.44 -11.60
CA LEU A 237 0.58 17.45 -11.16
C LEU A 237 1.14 17.17 -9.76
N GLN A 238 0.32 16.66 -8.82
CA GLN A 238 0.82 16.25 -7.51
C GLN A 238 1.87 15.13 -7.59
N LEU A 239 1.80 14.25 -8.58
CA LEU A 239 2.84 13.24 -8.82
C LEU A 239 4.17 13.89 -9.22
N LEU A 240 4.14 14.86 -10.14
CA LEU A 240 5.32 15.61 -10.58
C LEU A 240 5.93 16.44 -9.43
N GLU A 241 5.07 17.08 -8.64
CA GLU A 241 5.43 17.99 -7.55
C GLU A 241 5.69 17.29 -6.22
N TYR A 242 5.72 15.96 -6.21
CA TYR A 242 5.94 15.16 -5.02
C TYR A 242 7.16 15.67 -4.23
N PRO A 243 6.97 16.16 -2.99
CA PRO A 243 7.96 17.03 -2.33
C PRO A 243 8.87 16.29 -1.33
N TYR A 244 8.78 14.97 -1.24
CA TYR A 244 9.47 14.16 -0.24
C TYR A 244 10.64 13.40 -0.85
N GLY A 245 11.72 13.25 -0.08
CA GLY A 245 12.89 12.50 -0.51
C GLY A 245 13.54 13.11 -1.76
N ASP A 246 14.08 12.24 -2.59
CA ASP A 246 14.55 12.51 -3.95
C ASP A 246 13.50 12.22 -5.03
N GLY A 247 12.36 11.63 -4.66
CA GLY A 247 11.24 11.44 -5.57
C GLY A 247 10.52 10.12 -5.32
N ILE A 248 10.03 9.50 -6.38
CA ILE A 248 9.58 8.11 -6.38
C ILE A 248 10.42 7.43 -7.47
N GLU A 249 11.25 6.45 -7.11
CA GLU A 249 12.24 5.91 -8.03
C GLU A 249 11.59 5.07 -9.14
N VAL A 250 10.51 4.35 -8.84
CA VAL A 250 9.91 3.42 -9.81
C VAL A 250 8.42 3.63 -9.95
N ILE A 251 7.98 4.01 -11.14
CA ILE A 251 6.56 4.09 -11.46
C ILE A 251 6.25 3.38 -12.77
N PHE A 252 5.39 2.36 -12.72
CA PHE A 252 4.86 1.71 -13.92
C PHE A 252 3.34 1.68 -13.88
N ALA A 253 2.70 2.30 -14.86
CA ALA A 253 1.25 2.45 -14.92
C ALA A 253 0.77 2.74 -16.35
N GLY A 254 -0.54 2.91 -16.54
CA GLY A 254 -1.12 3.59 -17.69
C GLY A 254 -1.39 5.08 -17.43
N GLY A 255 -2.21 5.70 -18.27
CA GLY A 255 -2.75 7.04 -18.04
C GLY A 255 -1.95 8.18 -18.66
N ARG A 256 -1.18 7.94 -19.73
CA ARG A 256 -0.37 8.98 -20.42
C ARG A 256 -1.13 10.28 -20.65
N ARG A 257 -2.41 10.17 -21.03
CA ARG A 257 -3.23 11.32 -21.41
C ARG A 257 -3.39 12.36 -20.29
N GLU A 258 -3.33 11.95 -19.02
CA GLU A 258 -3.49 12.87 -17.88
C GLU A 258 -2.25 13.77 -17.69
N PHE A 259 -1.13 13.39 -18.31
CA PHE A 259 0.17 14.06 -18.19
C PHE A 259 0.58 14.88 -19.43
N THR A 260 -0.16 14.81 -20.53
CA THR A 260 0.19 15.49 -21.79
C THR A 260 -0.85 16.54 -22.21
N PRO A 261 -0.44 17.58 -22.97
CA PRO A 261 -1.35 18.60 -23.48
C PRO A 261 -2.43 18.06 -24.42
N ASN A 262 -3.60 18.69 -24.44
CA ASN A 262 -4.72 18.32 -25.32
C ASN A 262 -4.49 18.51 -26.83
N ASN A 263 -3.37 19.10 -27.22
CA ASN A 263 -2.92 19.23 -28.60
C ASN A 263 -1.85 18.20 -28.98
N GLU A 264 -1.33 17.44 -28.02
CA GLU A 264 -0.31 16.41 -28.20
C GLU A 264 -0.98 15.05 -28.43
N THR A 265 -0.52 14.34 -29.45
CA THR A 265 -1.05 13.03 -29.84
C THR A 265 -0.33 11.92 -29.09
N ASP A 266 -1.07 10.90 -28.65
CA ASP A 266 -0.48 9.75 -27.99
C ASP A 266 0.48 8.98 -28.92
N PRO A 267 1.67 8.56 -28.45
CA PRO A 267 2.69 7.93 -29.29
C PRO A 267 2.32 6.53 -29.80
N GLU A 268 1.39 5.84 -29.13
CA GLU A 268 0.95 4.49 -29.49
C GLU A 268 -0.39 4.50 -30.23
N TYR A 269 -1.28 5.44 -29.87
CA TYR A 269 -2.61 5.53 -30.45
C TYR A 269 -2.90 6.94 -30.98
N PRO A 270 -2.58 7.22 -32.26
CA PRO A 270 -2.66 8.56 -32.82
C PRO A 270 -4.06 9.23 -32.85
N ALA A 271 -5.12 8.45 -32.58
CA ALA A 271 -6.49 8.94 -32.46
C ALA A 271 -6.79 9.59 -31.10
N TYR A 272 -5.93 9.37 -30.10
CA TYR A 272 -6.08 9.94 -28.76
C TYR A 272 -5.08 11.08 -28.57
N LYS A 273 -5.49 12.03 -27.73
CA LYS A 273 -4.67 13.17 -27.33
C LYS A 273 -4.57 13.23 -25.81
N GLY A 274 -3.66 14.07 -25.32
CA GLY A 274 -3.62 14.44 -23.92
C GLY A 274 -4.92 15.11 -23.45
N GLU A 275 -5.03 15.27 -22.14
CA GLU A 275 -6.21 15.87 -21.50
C GLU A 275 -5.92 17.25 -20.95
N ARG A 276 -4.64 17.61 -20.78
CA ARG A 276 -4.28 18.84 -20.09
C ARG A 276 -4.66 20.09 -20.87
N LEU A 277 -5.30 21.04 -20.20
CA LEU A 277 -5.74 22.32 -20.77
C LEU A 277 -4.72 23.44 -20.54
N ASP A 278 -3.84 23.28 -19.55
CA ASP A 278 -2.77 24.21 -19.21
C ASP A 278 -1.58 24.22 -20.17
N GLY A 279 -1.58 23.32 -21.17
CA GLY A 279 -0.52 23.22 -22.18
C GLY A 279 0.78 22.60 -21.68
N ARG A 280 0.80 22.02 -20.48
CA ARG A 280 2.01 21.42 -19.87
C ARG A 280 2.18 19.96 -20.28
N ASN A 281 3.44 19.56 -20.48
CA ASN A 281 3.81 18.16 -20.65
C ASN A 281 4.54 17.70 -19.38
N LEU A 282 3.77 17.13 -18.44
CA LEU A 282 4.29 16.74 -17.14
C LEU A 282 5.27 15.55 -17.23
N ILE A 283 5.22 14.76 -18.31
CA ILE A 283 6.20 13.69 -18.53
C ILE A 283 7.57 14.31 -18.78
N GLN A 284 7.65 15.27 -19.70
CA GLN A 284 8.91 15.95 -20.00
C GLN A 284 9.41 16.73 -18.79
N GLU A 285 8.52 17.46 -18.10
CA GLU A 285 8.90 18.17 -16.88
C GLU A 285 9.43 17.23 -15.79
N TRP A 286 8.89 16.01 -15.67
CA TRP A 286 9.40 15.01 -14.74
C TRP A 286 10.80 14.52 -15.13
N VAL A 287 11.03 14.24 -16.41
CA VAL A 287 12.35 13.84 -16.93
C VAL A 287 13.38 14.95 -16.69
N ASP A 288 13.01 16.19 -16.94
CA ASP A 288 13.89 17.34 -16.76
C ASP A 288 14.22 17.59 -15.27
N LYS A 289 13.29 17.25 -14.36
CA LYS A 289 13.46 17.40 -12.91
C LYS A 289 14.36 16.33 -12.29
N HIS A 290 14.40 15.11 -12.82
CA HIS A 290 15.12 13.98 -12.22
C HIS A 290 16.37 13.61 -13.04
N PRO A 291 17.60 13.84 -12.53
CA PRO A 291 18.83 13.40 -13.17
C PRO A 291 18.85 11.87 -13.36
N ASN A 292 19.50 11.40 -14.43
CA ASN A 292 19.59 9.97 -14.76
C ASN A 292 18.22 9.26 -14.81
N SER A 293 17.16 10.01 -15.10
CA SER A 293 15.83 9.45 -15.22
C SER A 293 15.57 8.87 -16.61
N GLN A 294 14.63 7.94 -16.70
CA GLN A 294 14.19 7.38 -17.96
C GLN A 294 12.66 7.33 -18.04
N TYR A 295 12.11 7.84 -19.14
CA TYR A 295 10.72 7.65 -19.51
C TYR A 295 10.59 6.55 -20.56
N VAL A 296 9.70 5.59 -20.33
CA VAL A 296 9.37 4.52 -21.28
C VAL A 296 7.85 4.40 -21.46
N TRP A 297 7.42 3.95 -22.62
CA TRP A 297 5.98 3.83 -22.93
C TRP A 297 5.60 2.53 -23.64
N ASN A 298 6.57 1.66 -23.91
CA ASN A 298 6.35 0.36 -24.53
C ASN A 298 7.33 -0.68 -24.00
N LYS A 299 7.10 -1.95 -24.38
CA LYS A 299 7.94 -3.08 -23.97
C LYS A 299 9.41 -2.93 -24.39
N THR A 300 9.67 -2.44 -25.60
CA THR A 300 11.04 -2.28 -26.10
C THR A 300 11.82 -1.30 -25.24
N GLY A 301 11.23 -0.17 -24.87
CA GLY A 301 11.84 0.80 -23.96
C GLY A 301 12.06 0.21 -22.57
N PHE A 302 11.07 -0.51 -22.04
CA PHE A 302 11.20 -1.21 -20.76
C PHE A 302 12.37 -2.21 -20.75
N ASP A 303 12.48 -3.04 -21.79
CA ASP A 303 13.56 -4.04 -21.90
C ASP A 303 14.95 -3.40 -22.05
N GLN A 304 15.03 -2.12 -22.40
CA GLN A 304 16.27 -1.36 -22.62
C GLN A 304 16.71 -0.53 -21.40
N ILE A 305 15.97 -0.57 -20.28
CA ILE A 305 16.36 0.13 -19.06
C ILE A 305 17.67 -0.47 -18.53
N ASP A 306 18.69 0.38 -18.38
CA ASP A 306 19.96 0.01 -17.76
C ASP A 306 19.87 0.28 -16.25
N VAL A 307 19.54 -0.76 -15.48
CA VAL A 307 19.29 -0.67 -14.03
C VAL A 307 20.49 -0.21 -13.20
N GLU A 308 21.70 -0.19 -13.79
CA GLU A 308 22.91 0.31 -13.12
C GLU A 308 23.14 1.81 -13.34
N LYS A 309 22.38 2.44 -14.26
CA LYS A 309 22.54 3.85 -14.63
C LYS A 309 21.29 4.70 -14.40
N VAL A 310 20.13 4.06 -14.25
CA VAL A 310 18.86 4.74 -14.10
C VAL A 310 18.51 4.83 -12.62
N ASP A 311 18.45 6.05 -12.11
CA ASP A 311 18.08 6.31 -10.71
C ASP A 311 16.56 6.37 -10.55
N HIS A 312 15.86 6.91 -11.56
CA HIS A 312 14.41 7.09 -11.57
C HIS A 312 13.80 6.63 -12.89
N VAL A 313 12.68 5.92 -12.85
CA VAL A 313 11.98 5.48 -14.05
C VAL A 313 10.47 5.68 -13.95
N ILE A 314 9.92 6.29 -14.99
CA ILE A 314 8.48 6.29 -15.26
C ILE A 314 8.20 5.49 -16.53
N GLY A 315 7.32 4.51 -16.41
CA GLY A 315 6.80 3.72 -17.52
C GLY A 315 5.30 3.88 -17.69
N TRP A 316 4.87 4.74 -18.61
CA TRP A 316 3.46 4.88 -18.98
C TRP A 316 3.11 3.98 -20.16
N LEU A 317 2.74 2.74 -19.86
CA LEU A 317 2.63 1.65 -20.82
C LEU A 317 1.28 1.56 -21.54
N LEU A 318 0.31 2.37 -21.15
CA LEU A 318 -1.02 2.48 -21.79
C LEU A 318 -1.51 3.94 -21.77
N THR A 319 -2.34 4.32 -22.74
CA THR A 319 -2.94 5.67 -22.82
C THR A 319 -3.99 5.95 -21.75
N THR A 320 -4.82 4.95 -21.43
CA THR A 320 -6.02 5.05 -20.56
C THR A 320 -6.02 4.06 -19.42
#